data_AF-A0A3S2U0P5-F1
#
_entry.id   AF-A0A3S2U0P5-F1
#
_cell.length_a   1.000
_cell.length_b   1.000
_cell.length_c   1.000
_cell.angle_alpha   90.00
_cell.angle_beta   90.00
_cell.angle_gamma   90.00
#
_symmetry.space_group_name_H-M   'P 1'
#
loop_
_entity.id
_entity.type
_entity.pdbx_description
1 polymer ?
#
loop_
_entity_poly.entity_id
_entity_poly.type
_entity_poly.pdbx_seq_one_letter_code
_entity_poly.pdbx_strand_id
1 'polypeptide(L)'
;MTLGIDVCAIPSFDVEKRALINHYNILLPTEGLLIPVQSLNEALADKFIALAYRARLIKPRDLWDILWLKQRGISISQVLVDQKLEARGKTKDDFVDALAIQLGKLLKDDEVRSDFNAEMSRFIPKQLKERTLDDPAYWAYVQSQITSMSEPLLGRGQSKHRFDMGL
;
A
#
# COMPACT_ATOMS: atom_id res chain seq x y z
N MET A 1 3.78 -10.77 26.80
CA MET A 1 3.54 -10.25 25.44
C MET A 1 3.06 -8.82 25.60
N THR A 2 3.85 -7.84 25.18
CA THR A 2 3.48 -6.41 25.24
C THR A 2 2.83 -6.03 23.92
N LEU A 3 1.74 -5.25 23.99
CA LEU A 3 1.09 -4.66 22.82
C LEU A 3 1.70 -3.27 22.58
N GLY A 4 2.32 -3.06 21.42
CA GLY A 4 2.72 -1.73 20.96
C GLY A 4 1.53 -1.05 20.29
N ILE A 5 1.19 0.17 20.72
CA ILE A 5 0.15 0.99 20.12
C ILE A 5 0.81 2.27 19.63
N ASP A 6 0.68 2.55 18.33
CA ASP A 6 1.09 3.81 17.72
C ASP A 6 -0.14 4.69 17.51
N VAL A 7 -0.05 5.96 17.92
CA VAL A 7 -1.12 6.95 17.76
C VAL A 7 -0.65 8.03 16.79
N CYS A 8 -1.43 8.29 15.74
CA CYS A 8 -1.15 9.32 14.75
C CYS A 8 -2.23 10.41 14.81
N ALA A 9 -1.83 11.68 14.67
CA ALA A 9 -2.73 12.83 14.71
C ALA A 9 -3.39 13.17 13.36
N ILE A 10 -3.15 12.37 12.31
CA ILE A 10 -3.73 12.59 10.99
C ILE A 10 -5.13 11.96 10.96
N PRO A 11 -6.17 12.69 10.55
CA PRO A 11 -7.52 12.14 10.47
C PRO A 11 -7.62 11.03 9.41
N SER A 12 -8.64 10.18 9.56
CA SER A 12 -9.07 9.26 8.50
C SER A 12 -10.10 9.97 7.63
N PHE A 13 -9.90 9.90 6.32
CA PHE A 13 -10.72 10.57 5.31
C PHE A 13 -11.78 9.65 4.71
N ASP A 14 -11.67 8.33 4.92
CA ASP A 14 -12.59 7.31 4.45
C ASP A 14 -12.81 6.26 5.56
N VAL A 15 -13.78 6.55 6.43
CA VAL A 15 -14.09 5.73 7.60
C VAL A 15 -15.23 4.76 7.28
N GLU A 16 -14.95 3.48 7.48
CA GLU A 16 -15.92 2.38 7.42
C GLU A 16 -16.26 1.88 8.83
N LYS A 17 -17.47 1.34 9.02
CA LYS A 17 -17.84 0.66 10.26
C LYS A 17 -17.70 -0.86 10.06
N ARG A 18 -16.89 -1.51 10.88
CA ARG A 18 -16.71 -2.97 10.83
C ARG A 18 -17.05 -3.62 12.16
N ALA A 19 -17.68 -4.79 12.07
CA ALA A 19 -17.91 -5.64 13.23
C ALA A 19 -16.60 -6.28 13.69
N LEU A 20 -16.49 -6.53 14.99
CA LEU A 20 -15.39 -7.30 15.56
C LEU A 20 -15.40 -8.75 15.05
N ILE A 21 -14.22 -9.25 14.68
CA ILE A 21 -14.05 -10.64 14.25
C ILE A 21 -13.70 -11.50 15.48
N ASN A 22 -14.60 -12.43 15.80
CA ASN A 22 -14.42 -13.36 16.91
C ASN A 22 -13.58 -14.58 16.50
N HIS A 23 -12.25 -14.45 16.55
CA HIS A 23 -11.33 -15.53 16.19
C HIS A 23 -11.30 -16.68 17.20
N TYR A 24 -11.73 -16.44 18.44
CA TYR A 24 -11.69 -17.42 19.54
C TYR A 24 -13.02 -18.14 19.75
N ASN A 25 -14.07 -17.73 19.02
CA ASN A 25 -15.42 -18.26 19.15
C ASN A 25 -15.95 -18.25 20.61
N ILE A 26 -15.58 -17.22 21.37
CA ILE A 26 -16.02 -17.00 22.76
C ILE A 26 -17.12 -15.94 22.78
N LEU A 27 -18.07 -16.04 23.71
CA LEU A 27 -19.10 -15.00 23.86
C LEU A 27 -18.44 -13.68 24.27
N LEU A 28 -18.37 -12.73 23.35
CA LEU A 28 -17.82 -11.40 23.63
C LEU A 28 -18.97 -10.45 23.99
N PRO A 29 -18.92 -9.73 25.13
CA PRO A 29 -19.89 -8.67 25.44
C PRO A 29 -19.93 -7.54 24.39
N THR A 30 -18.90 -7.48 23.54
CA THR A 30 -18.74 -6.52 22.44
C THR A 30 -19.26 -7.06 21.11
N GLU A 31 -19.91 -8.23 21.07
CA GLU A 31 -20.60 -8.71 19.88
C GLU A 31 -21.63 -7.67 19.41
N GLY A 32 -21.63 -7.38 18.10
CA GLY A 32 -22.46 -6.33 17.51
C GLY A 32 -21.90 -4.91 17.63
N LEU A 33 -20.81 -4.69 18.37
CA LEU A 33 -20.13 -3.39 18.38
C LEU A 33 -19.47 -3.14 17.02
N LEU A 34 -19.85 -2.02 16.39
CA LEU A 34 -19.23 -1.53 15.18
C LEU A 34 -18.09 -0.58 15.52
N ILE A 35 -16.89 -0.89 15.02
CA ILE A 35 -15.70 -0.06 15.20
C ILE A 35 -15.48 0.77 13.94
N PRO A 36 -15.30 2.09 14.05
CA PRO A 36 -14.85 2.91 12.94
C PRO A 36 -13.40 2.56 12.59
N VAL A 37 -13.18 2.17 11.36
CA VAL A 37 -11.87 1.81 10.82
C VAL A 37 -11.63 2.53 9.51
N GLN A 38 -10.36 2.73 9.20
CA GLN A 38 -9.93 3.23 7.92
C GLN A 38 -10.28 2.23 6.80
N SER A 39 -10.77 2.72 5.66
CA SER A 39 -11.05 1.88 4.49
C SER A 39 -9.77 1.26 3.93
N LEU A 40 -9.92 0.18 3.14
CA LEU A 40 -8.77 -0.42 2.45
C LEU A 40 -8.19 0.49 1.37
N ASN A 41 -9.00 1.36 0.75
CA ASN A 41 -8.53 2.35 -0.22
C ASN A 41 -7.63 3.38 0.45
N GLU A 42 -8.04 3.85 1.63
CA GLU A 42 -7.25 4.81 2.38
C GLU A 42 -5.98 4.16 2.96
N ALA A 43 -6.07 2.91 3.42
CA ALA A 43 -4.90 2.16 3.86
C ALA A 43 -3.88 2.00 2.72
N LEU A 44 -4.35 1.73 1.50
CA LEU A 44 -3.50 1.68 0.30
C LEU A 44 -2.83 3.02 0.03
N ALA A 45 -3.55 4.13 0.15
CA ALA A 45 -3.00 5.48 0.00
C ALA A 45 -1.87 5.74 1.03
N ASP A 46 -2.09 5.42 2.30
CA ASP A 46 -1.07 5.56 3.33
C ASP A 46 0.18 4.69 3.06
N LYS A 47 0.02 3.50 2.46
CA LYS A 47 1.16 2.67 2.04
C LYS A 47 2.01 3.32 0.96
N PHE A 48 1.39 3.95 -0.05
CA PHE A 48 2.13 4.68 -1.09
C PHE A 48 2.81 5.94 -0.54
N ILE A 49 2.16 6.66 0.38
CA ILE A 49 2.77 7.80 1.07
C ILE A 49 3.97 7.35 1.91
N ALA A 50 3.83 6.24 2.63
CA ALA A 50 4.93 5.66 3.40
C ALA A 50 6.08 5.18 2.51
N LEU A 51 5.76 4.57 1.35
CA LEU A 51 6.75 4.16 0.36
C LEU A 51 7.56 5.36 -0.14
N ALA A 52 6.89 6.45 -0.54
CA ALA A 52 7.55 7.65 -1.06
C ALA A 52 8.47 8.31 -0.01
N TYR A 53 7.96 8.54 1.20
CA TYR A 53 8.67 9.37 2.19
C TYR A 53 9.67 8.63 3.08
N ARG A 54 9.78 7.30 2.99
CA ARG A 54 10.81 6.56 3.71
C ARG A 54 12.15 6.68 2.99
N ALA A 55 12.87 7.76 3.31
CA ALA A 55 14.11 8.16 2.64
C ALA A 55 15.22 7.07 2.60
N ARG A 56 15.33 6.23 3.63
CA ARG A 56 16.46 5.30 3.79
C ARG A 56 16.23 3.92 3.17
N LEU A 57 15.10 3.28 3.47
CA LEU A 57 14.84 1.88 3.11
C LEU A 57 13.40 1.71 2.69
N ILE A 58 13.19 0.92 1.63
CA ILE A 58 11.88 0.42 1.24
C ILE A 58 11.55 -0.72 2.21
N LYS A 59 10.48 -0.58 3.01
CA LYS A 59 10.11 -1.65 3.93
C LYS A 59 9.44 -2.79 3.16
N PRO A 60 9.97 -4.03 3.22
CA PRO A 60 9.40 -5.19 2.54
C PRO A 60 7.90 -5.40 2.75
N ARG A 61 7.43 -5.20 3.99
CA ARG A 61 6.02 -5.40 4.34
C ARG A 61 5.09 -4.43 3.64
N ASP A 62 5.51 -3.20 3.39
CA ASP A 62 4.66 -2.25 2.68
C ASP A 62 4.47 -2.67 1.22
N LEU A 63 5.52 -3.19 0.57
CA LEU A 63 5.41 -3.75 -0.78
C LEU A 63 4.43 -4.94 -0.80
N TRP A 64 4.57 -5.85 0.17
CA TRP A 64 3.68 -6.99 0.29
C TRP A 64 2.23 -6.57 0.53
N ASP A 65 2.00 -5.62 1.44
CA ASP A 65 0.66 -5.11 1.74
C ASP A 65 0.02 -4.44 0.52
N ILE A 66 0.78 -3.67 -0.27
CA ILE A 66 0.28 -3.08 -1.52
C ILE A 66 -0.17 -4.16 -2.50
N LEU A 67 0.63 -5.21 -2.70
CA LEU A 67 0.27 -6.33 -3.57
C LEU A 67 -0.93 -7.10 -3.05
N TRP A 68 -1.00 -7.32 -1.74
CA TRP A 68 -2.13 -7.99 -1.10
C TRP A 68 -3.43 -7.20 -1.27
N LEU A 69 -3.39 -5.87 -1.11
CA LEU A 69 -4.53 -5.00 -1.35
C LEU A 69 -4.96 -5.02 -2.83
N LYS A 70 -3.99 -4.99 -3.76
CA LYS A 70 -4.24 -5.11 -5.20
C LYS A 70 -4.93 -6.43 -5.56
N GLN A 71 -4.50 -7.55 -4.99
CA GLN A 71 -5.11 -8.87 -5.21
C GLN A 71 -6.57 -8.92 -4.75
N ARG A 72 -6.98 -8.06 -3.79
CA ARG A 72 -8.36 -7.93 -3.33
C ARG A 72 -9.19 -6.95 -4.18
N GLY A 73 -8.64 -6.48 -5.31
CA GLY A 73 -9.31 -5.56 -6.22
C GLY A 73 -9.32 -4.10 -5.74
N ILE A 74 -8.52 -3.75 -4.73
CA ILE A 74 -8.45 -2.38 -4.22
C ILE A 74 -7.60 -1.53 -5.17
N SER A 75 -8.15 -0.38 -5.58
CA SER A 75 -7.49 0.58 -6.46
C SER A 75 -7.05 1.81 -5.68
N ILE A 76 -5.91 2.38 -6.06
CA ILE A 76 -5.42 3.61 -5.46
C ILE A 76 -6.36 4.80 -5.76
N SER A 77 -6.73 5.56 -4.74
CA SER A 77 -7.52 6.78 -4.88
C SER A 77 -6.62 8.01 -4.81
N GLN A 78 -6.55 8.77 -5.91
CA GLN A 78 -5.78 10.02 -5.95
C GLN A 78 -6.33 11.06 -4.98
N VAL A 79 -7.65 11.12 -4.81
CA VAL A 79 -8.31 12.04 -3.88
C VAL A 79 -7.86 11.79 -2.44
N LEU A 80 -7.81 10.52 -2.02
CA LEU A 80 -7.37 10.16 -0.66
C LEU A 80 -5.88 10.45 -0.45
N VAL A 81 -5.05 10.23 -1.48
CA VAL A 81 -3.63 10.60 -1.42
C VAL A 81 -3.48 12.11 -1.25
N ASP A 82 -4.17 12.90 -2.07
CA ASP A 82 -4.10 14.36 -2.03
C ASP A 82 -4.55 14.92 -0.65
N GLN A 83 -5.67 14.42 -0.09
CA GLN A 83 -6.14 14.78 1.25
C GLN A 83 -5.14 14.43 2.35
N LYS A 84 -4.52 13.24 2.27
CA LYS A 84 -3.50 12.80 3.23
C LYS A 84 -2.21 13.62 3.12
N LEU A 85 -1.82 14.05 1.93
CA LEU A 85 -0.66 14.91 1.73
C LEU A 85 -0.92 16.30 2.31
N GLU A 86 -2.09 16.87 2.05
CA GLU A 86 -2.52 18.16 2.61
C GLU A 86 -2.51 18.13 4.15
N ALA A 87 -3.08 17.08 4.75
CA ALA A 87 -3.08 16.89 6.21
C ALA A 87 -1.68 16.74 6.83
N ARG A 88 -0.68 16.37 6.01
CA ARG A 88 0.73 16.25 6.41
C ARG A 88 1.54 17.52 6.08
N GLY A 89 0.92 18.55 5.49
CA GLY A 89 1.61 19.75 5.01
C GLY A 89 2.59 19.46 3.87
N LYS A 90 2.29 18.46 3.02
CA LYS A 90 3.14 18.02 1.92
C LYS A 90 2.56 18.46 0.58
N THR A 91 3.44 18.81 -0.36
CA THR A 91 3.03 19.15 -1.73
C THR A 91 3.00 17.91 -2.60
N LYS A 92 2.18 17.95 -3.65
CA LYS A 92 2.07 16.86 -4.62
C LYS A 92 3.37 16.64 -5.40
N ASP A 93 4.07 17.72 -5.74
CA ASP A 93 5.34 17.64 -6.48
C ASP A 93 6.44 16.95 -5.66
N ASP A 94 6.59 17.33 -4.38
CA ASP A 94 7.52 16.67 -3.44
C ASP A 94 7.22 15.18 -3.29
N PHE A 95 5.93 14.82 -3.23
CA PHE A 95 5.50 13.43 -3.18
C PHE A 95 5.85 12.66 -4.47
N VAL A 96 5.60 13.25 -5.64
CA VAL A 96 5.90 12.64 -6.94
C VAL A 96 7.40 12.40 -7.09
N ASP A 97 8.23 13.38 -6.74
CA ASP A 97 9.69 13.25 -6.80
C ASP A 97 10.19 12.16 -5.84
N ALA A 98 9.70 12.17 -4.59
CA ALA A 98 10.05 11.16 -3.60
C ALA A 98 9.64 9.75 -4.05
N LEU A 99 8.43 9.60 -4.60
CA LEU A 99 7.94 8.31 -5.11
C LEU A 99 8.77 7.83 -6.31
N ALA A 100 9.11 8.73 -7.24
CA ALA A 100 9.94 8.39 -8.41
C ALA A 100 11.33 7.89 -8.00
N ILE A 101 11.95 8.50 -6.97
CA ILE A 101 13.23 8.04 -6.42
C ILE A 101 13.11 6.61 -5.88
N GLN A 102 12.04 6.32 -5.13
CA GLN A 102 11.83 5.01 -4.52
C GLN A 102 11.53 3.93 -5.56
N LEU A 103 10.77 4.26 -6.61
CA LEU A 103 10.58 3.37 -7.75
C LEU A 103 11.89 3.11 -8.49
N GLY A 104 12.74 4.13 -8.63
CA GLY A 104 14.09 3.97 -9.18
C GLY A 104 14.95 2.98 -8.38
N LYS A 105 14.89 3.05 -7.05
CA LYS A 105 15.56 2.08 -6.15
C LYS A 105 14.96 0.68 -6.31
N LEU A 106 13.63 0.55 -6.25
CA LEU A 106 12.92 -0.73 -6.41
C LEU A 106 13.32 -1.46 -7.70
N LEU A 107 13.57 -0.73 -8.78
CA LEU A 107 13.91 -1.29 -10.09
C LEU A 107 15.39 -1.64 -10.27
N LYS A 108 16.30 -0.92 -9.60
CA LYS A 108 17.74 -1.01 -9.85
C LYS A 108 18.54 -1.65 -8.72
N ASP A 109 18.00 -1.66 -7.51
CA ASP A 109 18.72 -2.05 -6.31
C ASP A 109 18.40 -3.50 -5.92
N ASP A 110 19.40 -4.37 -6.05
CA ASP A 110 19.32 -5.78 -5.68
C ASP A 110 19.20 -5.99 -4.16
N GLU A 111 19.64 -5.02 -3.34
CA GLU A 111 19.51 -5.08 -1.89
C GLU A 111 18.03 -5.07 -1.48
N VAL A 112 17.21 -4.27 -2.16
CA VAL A 112 15.75 -4.20 -1.93
C VAL A 112 15.09 -5.57 -2.18
N ARG A 113 15.54 -6.31 -3.20
CA ARG A 113 15.05 -7.66 -3.48
C ARG A 113 15.47 -8.64 -2.39
N SER A 114 16.73 -8.58 -1.97
CA SER A 114 17.28 -9.44 -0.91
C SER A 114 16.54 -9.23 0.40
N ASP A 115 16.37 -7.98 0.82
CA ASP A 115 15.63 -7.59 2.01
C ASP A 115 14.17 -8.05 1.95
N PHE A 116 13.53 -7.88 0.79
CA PHE A 116 12.16 -8.34 0.58
C PHE A 116 12.03 -9.85 0.80
N ASN A 117 12.90 -10.64 0.17
CA ASN A 117 12.88 -12.10 0.30
C ASN A 117 13.20 -12.56 1.73
N ALA A 118 14.20 -11.95 2.37
CA ALA A 118 14.63 -12.29 3.72
C ALA A 118 13.55 -11.99 4.75
N GLU A 119 12.91 -10.81 4.68
CA GLU A 119 11.87 -10.43 5.63
C GLU A 119 10.58 -11.22 5.40
N MET A 120 10.11 -11.31 4.15
CA MET A 120 8.84 -12.00 3.86
C MET A 120 8.91 -13.50 4.14
N SER A 121 10.08 -14.14 3.95
CA SER A 121 10.30 -15.55 4.29
C SER A 121 10.03 -15.88 5.77
N ARG A 122 10.09 -14.89 6.67
CA ARG A 122 9.83 -15.08 8.11
C ARG A 122 8.34 -15.10 8.45
N PHE A 123 7.50 -14.54 7.58
CA PHE A 123 6.08 -14.31 7.85
C PHE A 123 5.17 -15.22 7.03
N ILE A 124 5.59 -15.66 5.85
CA ILE A 124 4.74 -16.45 4.97
C ILE A 124 4.91 -17.96 5.18
N PRO A 125 3.83 -18.76 5.07
CA PRO A 125 3.93 -20.22 5.12
C PRO A 125 4.79 -20.78 3.98
N LYS A 126 5.42 -21.93 4.22
CA LYS A 126 6.33 -22.60 3.25
C LYS A 126 5.69 -22.77 1.87
N GLN A 127 4.45 -23.24 1.80
CA GLN A 127 3.73 -23.45 0.53
C GLN A 127 3.53 -22.16 -0.26
N LEU A 128 3.33 -21.02 0.43
CA LEU A 128 3.19 -19.73 -0.23
C LEU A 128 4.55 -19.22 -0.71
N LYS A 129 5.61 -19.46 0.08
CA LYS A 129 6.99 -19.12 -0.29
C LYS A 129 7.43 -19.81 -1.59
N GLU A 130 7.18 -21.11 -1.69
CA GLU A 130 7.51 -21.92 -2.88
C GLU A 130 6.83 -21.42 -4.16
N ARG A 131 5.65 -20.81 -4.04
CA ARG A 131 4.85 -20.28 -5.15
C ARG A 131 5.08 -18.80 -5.44
N THR A 132 5.86 -18.11 -4.60
CA THR A 132 6.09 -16.67 -4.69
C THR A 132 7.58 -16.36 -4.60
N LEU A 133 8.15 -16.19 -3.40
CA LEU A 133 9.53 -15.73 -3.19
C LEU A 133 10.59 -16.64 -3.82
N ASP A 134 10.32 -17.94 -3.91
CA ASP A 134 11.26 -18.91 -4.50
C ASP A 134 11.18 -18.95 -6.04
N ASP A 135 10.17 -18.33 -6.65
CA ASP A 135 10.06 -18.15 -8.09
C ASP A 135 10.86 -16.91 -8.54
N PRO A 136 11.91 -17.06 -9.37
CA PRO A 136 12.70 -15.94 -9.87
C PRO A 136 11.87 -14.88 -10.62
N ALA A 137 10.75 -15.27 -11.23
CA ALA A 137 9.86 -14.34 -11.94
C ALA A 137 9.02 -13.47 -11.01
N TYR A 138 8.85 -13.88 -9.74
CA TYR A 138 8.00 -13.17 -8.79
C TYR A 138 8.50 -11.76 -8.49
N TRP A 139 9.82 -11.55 -8.43
CA TRP A 139 10.35 -10.20 -8.21
C TRP A 139 10.02 -9.23 -9.35
N ALA A 140 10.14 -9.69 -10.59
CA ALA A 140 9.75 -8.88 -11.75
C ALA A 140 8.24 -8.56 -11.73
N TYR A 141 7.42 -9.51 -11.28
CA TYR A 141 6.01 -9.27 -11.04
C TYR A 141 5.78 -8.19 -9.97
N VAL A 142 6.44 -8.27 -8.80
CA VAL A 142 6.38 -7.26 -7.72
C VAL A 142 6.71 -5.88 -8.27
N GLN A 143 7.85 -5.74 -8.96
CA GLN A 143 8.27 -4.48 -9.58
C GLN A 143 7.20 -3.94 -10.54
N SER A 144 6.70 -4.78 -11.46
CA SER A 144 5.69 -4.37 -12.44
C SER A 144 4.39 -3.87 -11.81
N GLN A 145 3.92 -4.53 -10.75
CA GLN A 145 2.67 -4.17 -10.09
C GLN A 145 2.78 -2.86 -9.33
N ILE A 146 3.88 -2.67 -8.58
CA ILE A 146 4.11 -1.43 -7.84
C ILE A 146 4.27 -0.25 -8.80
N THR A 147 5.03 -0.42 -9.88
CA THR A 147 5.16 0.60 -10.93
C THR A 147 3.80 0.93 -11.55
N SER A 148 3.04 -0.07 -12.01
CA SER A 148 1.72 0.17 -12.61
C SER A 148 0.75 0.88 -11.65
N MET A 149 0.75 0.51 -10.38
CA MET A 149 -0.12 1.16 -9.38
C MET A 149 0.32 2.60 -9.05
N SER A 150 1.59 2.95 -9.25
CA SER A 150 2.09 4.31 -9.04
C SER A 150 1.84 5.26 -10.21
N GLU A 151 1.61 4.76 -11.42
CA GLU A 151 1.42 5.59 -12.63
C GLU A 151 0.34 6.67 -12.50
N PRO A 152 -0.86 6.39 -11.91
CA PRO A 152 -1.87 7.41 -11.71
C PRO A 152 -1.43 8.50 -10.74
N LEU A 153 -0.53 8.19 -9.80
CA LEU A 153 -0.02 9.13 -8.80
C LEU A 153 1.05 10.06 -9.38
N LEU A 154 1.83 9.58 -10.34
CA LEU A 154 2.90 10.33 -11.00
C LEU A 154 2.37 11.27 -12.11
N GLY A 155 1.06 11.39 -12.29
CA GLY A 155 0.46 12.24 -13.32
C GLY A 155 0.60 11.72 -14.75
N ARG A 156 1.14 10.52 -14.97
CA ARG A 156 1.30 9.91 -16.31
C ARG A 156 -0.02 9.39 -16.91
N GLY A 157 -1.14 9.53 -16.20
CA GLY A 157 -2.46 9.02 -16.56
C GLY A 157 -3.42 10.02 -17.23
N GLN A 158 -2.97 11.20 -17.66
CA GLN A 158 -3.80 12.11 -18.48
C GLN A 158 -3.34 12.16 -19.93
N SER A 159 -3.66 11.11 -20.68
CA SER A 159 -4.15 11.27 -22.05
C SER A 159 -5.52 10.59 -22.11
N LYS A 160 -6.54 11.28 -21.58
CA LYS A 160 -7.90 11.03 -22.05
C LYS A 160 -7.97 11.61 -23.45
N HIS A 161 -7.74 10.78 -24.47
CA HIS A 161 -8.37 11.03 -25.76
C HIS A 161 -9.88 10.96 -25.54
N ARG A 162 -10.44 12.12 -25.22
CA ARG A 162 -11.85 12.43 -25.40
C ARG A 162 -12.05 12.34 -26.91
N PHE A 163 -12.50 11.19 -27.40
CA PHE A 163 -12.99 11.10 -28.77
C PHE A 163 -14.22 11.99 -28.86
N ASP A 164 -14.02 13.19 -29.38
CA ASP A 164 -15.07 14.07 -29.87
C ASP A 164 -15.79 13.31 -30.99
N MET A 165 -16.96 12.76 -30.69
CA MET A 165 -17.97 12.48 -31.70
C MET A 165 -18.71 13.79 -31.96
N GLY A 166 -18.07 14.65 -32.76
CA GLY A 166 -18.64 15.88 -33.27
C GLY A 166 -19.03 15.72 -34.74
N LEU A 167 -20.35 15.65 -34.97
CA LEU A 167 -21.13 15.83 -36.21
C LEU A 167 -20.91 14.83 -37.37
#